data_AF-A0A034VC46-F1
#
_entry.id   AF-A0A034VC46-F1
#
_cell.length_a   1.000
_cell.length_b   1.000
_cell.length_c   1.000
_cell.angle_alpha   90.00
_cell.angle_beta   90.00
_cell.angle_gamma   90.00
#
_symmetry.space_group_name_H-M   'P 1'
#
loop_
_entity.id
_entity.type
_entity.pdbx_description
1 polymer ?
#
loop_
_entity_poly.entity_id
_entity_poly.type
_entity_poly.pdbx_seq_one_letter_code
_entity_poly.pdbx_strand_id
1 'polypeptide(L)'
;MKDNATSNIKITYHSACLNGGPEIPTAKCDGLKVGDVVNFTAQILVTSCPTDPREWNQVIQIYPVGINESLVIDLEMLCSCPCERPGTTGYEAHSPKCNNHGTLMCGVCECDDMHFGHNCECSTSDVHTGSDKDLVCRADNTTQVDCNNRGTCLCGVCECEKRSNPEEIISGKFCECDNFSCERRKNVLCSGPDHGTCECSHCVCKPGWTGSACDCRESTDTCMPPNGGELCSGNGECECGVCKCKSTPEGRYSGKVCEKCPTCAGRCLELKHCVQCQMYKTGEFKDEDKCAANCSNTFVPIGEEKIVIDEEKDELLCIFFDEDDCKYTFKYSEVNGKLEVHAQQERECPPKVFMLGIVLGVIAAIVLVGLAILLLWKLLTTIHDRREFARFEKERMNAKWDTGENPIYKQATSTFKNPMYAGQ
;
A
#
# COMPACT_ATOMS: atom_id res chain seq x y z
N MET A 1 32.53 40.29 -20.27
CA MET A 1 31.89 39.69 -21.46
C MET A 1 30.42 40.03 -21.44
N LYS A 2 29.87 40.36 -22.60
CA LYS A 2 28.43 40.50 -22.84
C LYS A 2 28.10 39.80 -24.16
N ASP A 3 26.84 39.44 -24.32
CA ASP A 3 26.28 38.87 -25.53
C ASP A 3 24.90 39.46 -25.84
N ASN A 4 24.39 39.12 -27.03
CA ASN A 4 23.07 39.47 -27.52
C ASN A 4 22.16 38.23 -27.69
N ALA A 5 22.41 37.14 -26.94
CA ALA A 5 21.63 35.92 -27.07
C ALA A 5 20.15 36.14 -26.73
N THR A 6 19.27 35.42 -27.42
CA THR A 6 17.81 35.45 -27.18
C THR A 6 17.43 34.59 -25.97
N SER A 7 16.20 34.72 -25.46
CA SER A 7 15.74 33.98 -24.27
C SER A 7 15.78 32.45 -24.40
N ASN A 8 15.88 31.92 -25.62
CA ASN A 8 15.98 30.49 -25.92
C ASN A 8 17.40 29.92 -25.79
N ILE A 9 18.39 30.79 -25.55
CA ILE A 9 19.79 30.44 -25.42
C ILE A 9 20.33 31.08 -24.16
N LYS A 10 20.95 30.26 -23.31
CA LYS A 10 21.63 30.72 -22.10
C LYS A 10 23.13 30.58 -22.29
N ILE A 11 23.84 31.70 -22.18
CA ILE A 11 25.31 31.73 -22.23
C ILE A 11 25.84 32.00 -20.82
N THR A 12 26.69 31.10 -20.33
CA THR A 12 27.40 31.25 -19.06
C THR A 12 28.90 31.34 -19.29
N TYR A 13 29.56 32.26 -18.59
CA TYR A 13 30.98 32.52 -18.75
C TYR A 13 31.77 32.00 -17.56
N HIS A 14 32.90 31.38 -17.87
CA HIS A 14 33.86 30.88 -16.89
C HIS A 14 35.24 31.43 -17.22
N SER A 15 36.01 31.80 -16.19
CA SER A 15 37.39 32.25 -16.37
C SER A 15 38.17 32.10 -15.08
N ALA A 16 39.46 31.78 -15.19
CA ALA A 16 40.43 31.86 -14.10
C ALA A 16 41.07 33.27 -13.99
N CYS A 17 40.69 34.21 -14.86
CA CYS A 17 41.33 35.50 -15.02
C CYS A 17 42.87 35.34 -15.16
N LEU A 18 43.65 35.99 -14.29
CA LEU A 18 45.11 35.85 -14.24
C LEU A 18 45.60 34.88 -13.15
N ASN A 19 44.69 34.24 -12.41
CA ASN A 19 45.02 33.55 -11.16
C ASN A 19 45.56 32.12 -11.34
N GLY A 20 45.71 31.62 -12.58
CA GLY A 20 46.29 30.29 -12.85
C GLY A 20 45.61 29.11 -12.16
N GLY A 21 44.40 29.32 -11.62
CA GLY A 21 43.61 28.37 -10.86
C GLY A 21 42.42 27.78 -11.65
N PRO A 22 41.52 27.03 -11.00
CA PRO A 22 40.33 26.49 -11.65
C PRO A 22 39.40 27.62 -12.12
N GLU A 23 38.74 27.42 -13.25
CA GLU A 23 37.81 28.40 -13.81
C GLU A 23 36.61 28.62 -12.87
N ILE A 24 36.33 29.88 -12.55
CA ILE A 24 35.15 30.26 -11.78
C ILE A 24 34.07 30.84 -12.71
N PRO A 25 32.77 30.66 -12.39
CA PRO A 25 31.69 31.28 -13.15
C PRO A 25 31.77 32.81 -13.00
N THR A 26 32.34 33.47 -14.00
CA THR A 26 32.47 34.92 -14.06
C THR A 26 32.52 35.42 -15.50
N ALA A 27 31.81 36.52 -15.75
CA ALA A 27 31.90 37.27 -17.00
C ALA A 27 32.85 38.48 -16.89
N LYS A 28 33.53 38.68 -15.75
CA LYS A 28 34.35 39.85 -15.45
C LYS A 28 35.66 39.45 -14.77
N CYS A 29 36.75 40.07 -15.20
CA CYS A 29 38.06 40.00 -14.56
C CYS A 29 38.52 41.42 -14.20
N ASP A 30 38.97 41.61 -12.95
CA ASP A 30 39.43 42.89 -12.42
C ASP A 30 40.96 42.91 -12.30
N GLY A 31 41.56 44.11 -12.30
CA GLY A 31 43.00 44.28 -12.05
C GLY A 31 43.92 44.00 -13.24
N LEU A 32 43.40 43.97 -14.46
CA LEU A 32 44.16 43.73 -15.68
C LEU A 32 45.03 44.94 -16.07
N LYS A 33 46.27 44.68 -16.51
CA LYS A 33 47.21 45.65 -17.06
C LYS A 33 47.29 45.53 -18.58
N VAL A 34 47.80 46.57 -19.24
CA VAL A 34 48.02 46.55 -20.69
C VAL A 34 49.04 45.45 -21.03
N GLY A 35 48.65 44.52 -21.90
CA GLY A 35 49.46 43.36 -22.30
C GLY A 35 49.06 42.04 -21.65
N ASP A 36 48.17 42.06 -20.65
CA ASP A 36 47.65 40.84 -20.03
C ASP A 36 46.66 40.11 -20.96
N VAL A 37 46.75 38.77 -21.00
CA VAL A 37 45.86 37.92 -21.80
C VAL A 37 44.98 37.09 -20.85
N VAL A 38 43.67 37.14 -21.09
CA VAL A 38 42.68 36.42 -20.28
C VAL A 38 41.83 35.55 -21.19
N ASN A 39 41.63 34.29 -20.79
CA ASN A 39 40.77 33.35 -21.49
C ASN A 39 39.40 33.28 -20.81
N PHE A 40 38.34 33.34 -21.61
CA PHE A 40 36.96 33.10 -21.18
C PHE A 40 36.42 31.86 -21.88
N THR A 41 35.88 30.93 -21.11
CA THR A 41 35.16 29.76 -21.59
C THR A 41 33.66 30.11 -21.57
N ALA A 42 33.04 30.17 -22.75
CA ALA A 42 31.61 30.41 -22.89
C ALA A 42 30.89 29.06 -23.07
N GLN A 43 29.99 28.74 -22.15
CA GLN A 43 29.12 27.58 -22.24
C GLN A 43 27.77 28.03 -22.78
N ILE A 44 27.38 27.49 -23.94
CA ILE A 44 26.14 27.82 -24.64
C ILE A 44 25.16 26.67 -24.43
N LEU A 45 24.01 26.98 -23.85
CA LEU A 45 22.93 26.03 -23.61
C LEU A 45 21.67 26.50 -24.35
N VAL A 46 21.15 25.67 -25.25
CA VAL A 46 19.83 25.88 -25.84
C VAL A 46 18.79 25.44 -24.82
N THR A 47 17.99 26.37 -24.31
CA THR A 47 16.99 26.10 -23.26
C THR A 47 15.66 25.63 -23.82
N SER A 48 15.32 26.09 -25.01
CA SER A 48 14.05 25.78 -25.68
C SER A 48 14.17 25.98 -27.17
N CYS A 49 13.43 25.19 -27.94
CA CYS A 49 13.27 25.38 -29.38
C CYS A 49 12.20 26.45 -29.64
N PRO A 50 12.51 27.52 -30.40
CA PRO A 50 11.50 28.45 -30.88
C PRO A 50 10.42 27.74 -31.68
N THR A 51 9.18 28.24 -31.61
CA THR A 51 8.06 27.68 -32.38
C THR A 51 8.14 28.00 -33.87
N ASP A 52 8.74 29.14 -34.25
CA ASP A 52 9.02 29.47 -35.65
C ASP A 52 10.35 28.83 -36.09
N PRO A 53 10.35 27.91 -37.08
CA PRO A 53 11.58 27.31 -37.60
C PRO A 53 12.60 28.30 -38.17
N ARG A 54 12.17 29.52 -38.53
CA ARG A 54 13.09 30.58 -39.00
C ARG A 54 14.01 31.07 -37.90
N GLU A 55 13.61 30.93 -36.64
CA GLU A 55 14.40 31.33 -35.48
C GLU A 55 15.36 30.23 -35.00
N TRP A 56 15.37 29.05 -35.62
CA TRP A 56 16.30 27.96 -35.27
C TRP A 56 17.73 28.28 -35.71
N ASN A 57 17.90 29.16 -36.69
CA ASN A 57 19.20 29.69 -37.09
C ASN A 57 19.38 31.09 -36.51
N GLN A 58 20.33 31.26 -35.61
CA GLN A 58 20.61 32.54 -34.96
C GLN A 58 22.09 32.90 -35.04
N VAL A 59 22.35 34.20 -35.16
CA VAL A 59 23.70 34.75 -35.13
C VAL A 59 23.90 35.49 -33.81
N ILE A 60 24.76 34.94 -32.96
CA ILE A 60 25.05 35.48 -31.63
C ILE A 60 26.40 36.18 -31.66
N GLN A 61 26.51 37.31 -30.98
CA GLN A 61 27.74 38.07 -30.83
C GLN A 61 28.14 38.10 -29.36
N ILE A 62 29.35 37.62 -29.07
CA ILE A 62 29.98 37.72 -27.75
C ILE A 62 31.07 38.78 -27.84
N TYR A 63 31.05 39.76 -26.95
CA TYR A 63 32.01 40.88 -26.98
C TYR A 63 32.47 41.32 -25.57
N PRO A 64 33.73 41.74 -25.43
CA PRO A 64 34.20 42.45 -24.26
C PRO A 64 33.62 43.87 -24.21
N VAL A 65 33.26 44.35 -23.02
CA VAL A 65 32.68 45.69 -22.86
C VAL A 65 33.76 46.73 -23.05
N GLY A 66 33.55 47.67 -23.99
CA GLY A 66 34.47 48.79 -24.23
C GLY A 66 35.53 48.56 -25.33
N ILE A 67 35.47 47.43 -26.04
CA ILE A 67 36.30 47.14 -27.22
C ILE A 67 35.35 46.88 -28.41
N ASN A 68 35.79 47.20 -29.63
CA ASN A 68 34.99 47.12 -30.85
C ASN A 68 35.10 45.76 -31.59
N GLU A 69 35.84 44.80 -31.04
CA GLU A 69 35.97 43.44 -31.57
C GLU A 69 34.94 42.52 -30.91
N SER A 70 34.41 41.57 -31.67
CA SER A 70 33.44 40.59 -31.20
C SER A 70 33.66 39.22 -31.85
N LEU A 71 33.23 38.18 -31.15
CA LEU A 71 33.14 36.82 -31.65
C LEU A 71 31.72 36.60 -32.17
N VAL A 72 31.59 36.24 -33.44
CA VAL A 72 30.32 35.92 -34.09
C VAL A 72 30.14 34.40 -34.14
N ILE A 73 28.98 33.92 -33.71
CA ILE A 73 28.63 32.52 -33.61
C ILE A 73 27.37 32.28 -34.45
N ASP A 74 27.50 31.46 -35.49
CA ASP A 74 26.37 30.96 -36.27
C ASP A 74 25.85 29.68 -35.59
N LEU A 75 24.68 29.78 -34.96
CA LEU A 75 24.06 28.70 -34.20
C LEU A 75 22.87 28.13 -34.99
N GLU A 76 22.93 26.84 -35.29
CA GLU A 76 21.80 26.05 -35.82
C GLU A 76 21.23 25.16 -34.71
N MET A 77 19.96 25.36 -34.37
CA MET A 77 19.26 24.55 -33.37
C MET A 77 18.64 23.31 -34.04
N LEU A 78 18.94 22.13 -33.50
CA LEU A 78 18.42 20.86 -33.99
C LEU A 78 17.08 20.53 -33.32
N CYS A 79 16.01 21.19 -33.77
CA CYS A 79 14.68 21.11 -33.17
C CYS A 79 13.71 20.13 -33.87
N SER A 80 14.04 19.65 -35.08
CA SER A 80 13.24 18.67 -35.82
C SER A 80 14.04 17.41 -36.17
N CYS A 81 13.31 16.31 -36.36
CA CYS A 81 13.89 15.07 -36.84
C CYS A 81 13.96 15.07 -38.39
N PRO A 82 14.97 14.44 -39.01
CA PRO A 82 15.03 14.32 -40.47
C PRO A 82 13.79 13.64 -41.08
N CYS A 83 13.17 12.69 -40.36
CA CYS A 83 11.97 11.96 -40.81
C CYS A 83 10.66 12.77 -40.78
N GLU A 84 10.66 13.97 -40.21
CA GLU A 84 9.52 14.90 -40.22
C GLU A 84 9.50 15.75 -41.51
N ARG A 85 10.55 15.67 -42.33
CA ARG A 85 10.70 16.53 -43.51
C ARG A 85 10.03 15.89 -44.74
N PRO A 86 9.27 16.67 -45.54
CA PRO A 86 8.70 16.20 -46.80
C PRO A 86 9.76 15.60 -47.73
N GLY A 87 9.46 14.43 -48.30
CA GLY A 87 10.35 13.73 -49.24
C GLY A 87 11.36 12.79 -48.60
N THR A 88 11.32 12.59 -47.29
CA THR A 88 12.11 11.56 -46.59
C THR A 88 11.33 10.26 -46.44
N THR A 89 12.00 9.14 -46.22
CA THR A 89 11.36 7.81 -46.10
C THR A 89 10.41 7.69 -44.90
N GLY A 90 10.53 8.59 -43.92
CA GLY A 90 9.66 8.63 -42.74
C GLY A 90 8.48 9.59 -42.86
N TYR A 91 8.32 10.25 -44.01
CA TYR A 91 7.27 11.23 -44.26
C TYR A 91 6.37 10.78 -45.40
N GLU A 92 5.07 10.60 -45.13
CA GLU A 92 4.06 10.27 -46.13
C GLU A 92 2.78 11.07 -45.87
N ALA A 93 2.54 12.10 -46.68
CA ALA A 93 1.32 12.89 -46.60
C ALA A 93 0.11 12.06 -47.04
N HIS A 94 -1.01 12.18 -46.32
CA HIS A 94 -2.23 11.39 -46.54
C HIS A 94 -1.93 9.88 -46.59
N SER A 95 -1.12 9.38 -45.65
CA SER A 95 -0.70 7.99 -45.65
C SER A 95 -1.91 7.07 -45.48
N PRO A 96 -2.00 5.97 -46.26
CA PRO A 96 -3.01 4.93 -46.03
C PRO A 96 -2.95 4.34 -44.62
N LYS A 97 -1.78 4.39 -43.96
CA LYS A 97 -1.61 3.95 -42.56
C LYS A 97 -2.31 4.87 -41.57
N CYS A 98 -2.52 6.13 -41.95
CA CYS A 98 -3.25 7.15 -41.20
C CYS A 98 -4.66 7.34 -41.76
N ASN A 99 -5.26 6.28 -42.33
CA ASN A 99 -6.57 6.28 -42.98
C ASN A 99 -6.75 7.35 -44.07
N ASN A 100 -5.66 7.86 -44.66
CA ASN A 100 -5.64 9.01 -45.58
C ASN A 100 -6.13 10.34 -44.97
N HIS A 101 -6.31 10.39 -43.65
CA HIS A 101 -6.77 11.56 -42.87
C HIS A 101 -5.65 12.20 -42.05
N GLY A 102 -4.40 11.92 -42.41
CA GLY A 102 -3.23 12.44 -41.72
C GLY A 102 -1.93 12.18 -42.46
N THR A 103 -0.87 12.79 -41.98
CA THR A 103 0.50 12.62 -42.48
C THR A 103 1.26 11.69 -41.55
N LEU A 104 1.85 10.62 -42.09
CA LEU A 104 2.74 9.76 -41.33
C LEU A 104 4.10 10.45 -41.22
N MET A 105 4.54 10.77 -39.99
CA MET A 105 5.84 11.35 -39.69
C MET A 105 6.58 10.49 -38.66
N CYS A 106 7.78 10.02 -39.01
CA CYS A 106 8.62 9.19 -38.14
C CYS A 106 7.92 7.94 -37.55
N GLY A 107 6.91 7.40 -38.25
CA GLY A 107 6.15 6.22 -37.82
C GLY A 107 4.92 6.52 -36.97
N VAL A 108 4.57 7.80 -36.76
CA VAL A 108 3.37 8.25 -36.05
C VAL A 108 2.51 9.10 -37.00
N CYS A 109 1.18 9.04 -36.86
CA CYS A 109 0.27 9.85 -37.66
C CYS A 109 0.01 11.22 -37.03
N GLU A 110 0.20 12.29 -37.80
CA GLU A 110 -0.31 13.63 -37.53
C GLU A 110 -1.62 13.81 -38.30
N CYS A 111 -2.76 13.82 -37.59
CA CYS A 111 -4.08 13.89 -38.20
C CYS A 111 -4.48 15.30 -38.63
N ASP A 112 -5.40 15.38 -39.60
CA ASP A 112 -6.05 16.64 -39.96
C ASP A 112 -6.96 17.18 -38.83
N ASP A 113 -7.40 18.44 -38.92
CA ASP A 113 -8.18 19.12 -37.87
C ASP A 113 -9.51 18.42 -37.51
N MET A 114 -10.00 17.51 -38.35
CA MET A 114 -11.30 16.85 -38.21
C MET A 114 -11.19 15.38 -37.82
N HIS A 115 -9.98 14.84 -37.74
CA HIS A 115 -9.72 13.45 -37.39
C HIS A 115 -8.74 13.31 -36.23
N PHE A 116 -8.89 12.24 -35.46
CA PHE A 116 -8.06 11.95 -34.31
C PHE A 116 -7.98 10.44 -34.08
N GLY A 117 -7.08 10.01 -33.19
CA GLY A 117 -6.75 8.60 -33.00
C GLY A 117 -5.33 8.29 -33.45
N HIS A 118 -4.84 7.09 -33.14
CA HIS A 118 -3.44 6.71 -33.43
C HIS A 118 -3.16 6.68 -34.94
N ASN A 119 -4.18 6.32 -35.72
CA ASN A 119 -4.13 6.22 -37.16
C ASN A 119 -5.16 7.17 -37.83
N CYS A 120 -5.62 8.21 -37.14
CA CYS A 120 -6.66 9.13 -37.64
C CYS A 120 -7.98 8.42 -38.04
N GLU A 121 -8.32 7.37 -37.30
CA GLU A 121 -9.47 6.51 -37.56
C GLU A 121 -10.81 7.11 -37.12
N CYS A 122 -10.81 8.19 -36.33
CA CYS A 122 -12.02 8.83 -35.81
C CYS A 122 -12.23 10.20 -36.44
N SER A 123 -13.49 10.56 -36.68
CA SER A 123 -13.87 11.93 -37.06
C SER A 123 -14.61 12.64 -35.93
N THR A 124 -14.47 13.97 -35.86
CA THR A 124 -15.32 14.82 -35.00
C THR A 124 -16.81 14.68 -35.30
N SER A 125 -17.16 14.19 -36.50
CA SER A 125 -18.52 13.93 -36.96
C SER A 125 -19.14 12.67 -36.32
N ASP A 126 -18.31 11.71 -35.89
CA ASP A 126 -18.76 10.44 -35.29
C ASP A 126 -19.28 10.59 -33.85
N VAL A 127 -19.04 11.75 -33.22
CA VAL A 127 -19.44 12.05 -31.84
C VAL A 127 -20.95 12.35 -31.71
N HIS A 128 -21.66 12.60 -32.83
CA HIS A 128 -23.05 13.05 -32.83
C HIS A 128 -24.10 12.04 -33.30
N THR A 129 -23.70 10.85 -33.78
CA THR A 129 -24.65 9.77 -34.10
C THR A 129 -24.70 8.76 -32.96
N GLY A 130 -25.49 9.09 -31.94
CA GLY A 130 -25.80 8.17 -30.85
C GLY A 130 -26.51 6.91 -31.34
N SER A 131 -26.13 5.78 -30.74
CA SER A 131 -26.90 4.55 -30.48
C SER A 131 -26.21 3.21 -30.79
N ASP A 132 -25.07 3.17 -31.52
CA ASP A 132 -24.45 1.87 -31.88
C ASP A 132 -22.91 1.76 -31.71
N LYS A 133 -22.22 2.82 -31.25
CA LYS A 133 -20.74 2.82 -31.09
C LYS A 133 -20.24 2.86 -29.63
N ASP A 134 -21.13 2.90 -28.63
CA ASP A 134 -20.79 2.77 -27.20
C ASP A 134 -20.30 1.35 -26.82
N LEU A 135 -20.23 0.43 -27.78
CA LEU A 135 -19.89 -0.98 -27.59
C LEU A 135 -18.41 -1.31 -27.85
N VAL A 136 -17.61 -0.38 -28.39
CA VAL A 136 -16.25 -0.70 -28.87
C VAL A 136 -15.22 -0.78 -27.71
N CYS A 137 -15.45 -0.05 -26.62
CA CYS A 137 -14.60 -0.04 -25.42
C CYS A 137 -15.13 -0.93 -24.28
N ARG A 138 -16.13 -1.77 -24.56
CA ARG A 138 -16.74 -2.69 -23.60
C ARG A 138 -16.34 -4.12 -23.96
N ALA A 139 -15.99 -4.90 -22.94
CA ALA A 139 -15.62 -6.30 -23.14
C ALA A 139 -16.82 -7.15 -23.58
N ASP A 140 -18.00 -6.87 -23.02
CA ASP A 140 -19.26 -7.56 -23.33
C ASP A 140 -20.42 -6.57 -23.47
N ASN A 141 -21.39 -6.91 -24.34
CA ASN A 141 -22.62 -6.13 -24.58
C ASN A 141 -23.54 -6.02 -23.34
N THR A 142 -23.22 -6.72 -22.25
CA THR A 142 -23.94 -6.69 -20.97
C THR A 142 -23.35 -5.69 -19.99
N THR A 143 -22.08 -5.32 -20.16
CA THR A 143 -21.39 -4.38 -19.29
C THR A 143 -21.76 -2.95 -19.69
N GLN A 144 -22.12 -2.11 -18.71
CA GLN A 144 -22.38 -0.68 -18.93
C GLN A 144 -21.14 0.18 -18.72
N VAL A 145 -19.97 -0.46 -18.60
CA VAL A 145 -18.74 0.16 -18.12
C VAL A 145 -17.68 0.11 -19.21
N ASP A 146 -17.25 1.27 -19.65
CA ASP A 146 -16.18 1.40 -20.63
C ASP A 146 -14.83 1.17 -19.94
N CYS A 147 -13.92 0.43 -20.59
CA CYS A 147 -12.54 0.20 -20.14
C CYS A 147 -12.43 -0.27 -18.67
N ASN A 148 -13.42 -1.06 -18.21
CA ASN A 148 -13.53 -1.56 -16.84
C ASN A 148 -13.43 -0.47 -15.73
N ASN A 149 -13.76 0.80 -16.04
CA ASN A 149 -13.54 1.96 -15.15
C ASN A 149 -12.07 2.15 -14.71
N ARG A 150 -11.13 1.59 -15.45
CA ARG A 150 -9.68 1.65 -15.17
C ARG A 150 -8.92 2.36 -16.30
N GLY A 151 -9.63 3.14 -17.09
CA GLY A 151 -9.11 3.85 -18.25
C GLY A 151 -10.18 4.72 -18.88
N THR A 152 -9.77 5.48 -19.87
CA THR A 152 -10.65 6.32 -20.67
C THR A 152 -10.80 5.74 -22.07
N CYS A 153 -12.04 5.59 -22.52
CA CYS A 153 -12.31 5.21 -23.90
C CYS A 153 -12.05 6.40 -24.82
N LEU A 154 -11.04 6.27 -25.65
CA LEU A 154 -10.72 7.25 -26.69
C LEU A 154 -10.79 6.49 -28.02
N CYS A 155 -11.68 6.93 -28.91
CA CYS A 155 -11.70 6.37 -30.27
C CYS A 155 -12.02 4.85 -30.36
N GLY A 156 -12.72 4.27 -29.39
CA GLY A 156 -12.98 2.83 -29.38
C GLY A 156 -11.77 1.99 -28.90
N VAL A 157 -10.72 2.64 -28.41
CA VAL A 157 -9.57 2.00 -27.76
C VAL A 157 -9.51 2.50 -26.31
N CYS A 158 -9.20 1.59 -25.38
CA CYS A 158 -9.04 1.95 -23.98
C CYS A 158 -7.63 2.44 -23.69
N GLU A 159 -7.50 3.67 -23.22
CA GLU A 159 -6.26 4.16 -22.60
C GLU A 159 -6.32 3.90 -21.10
N CYS A 160 -5.51 2.96 -20.63
CA CYS A 160 -5.51 2.56 -19.23
C CYS A 160 -4.86 3.61 -18.33
N GLU A 161 -5.42 3.76 -17.13
CA GLU A 161 -4.96 4.76 -16.16
C GLU A 161 -3.53 4.44 -15.68
N LYS A 162 -2.69 5.47 -15.65
CA LYS A 162 -1.34 5.39 -15.12
C LYS A 162 -1.37 5.62 -13.60
N ARG A 163 -0.82 4.68 -12.84
CA ARG A 163 -0.73 4.74 -11.37
C ARG A 163 0.40 5.67 -10.93
N SER A 164 0.37 6.08 -9.66
CA SER A 164 1.45 6.88 -9.03
C SER A 164 2.78 6.10 -8.94
N ASN A 165 2.70 4.78 -8.81
CA ASN A 165 3.87 3.90 -8.90
C ASN A 165 4.04 3.42 -10.35
N PRO A 166 5.15 3.74 -11.03
CA PRO A 166 5.38 3.33 -12.42
C PRO A 166 5.47 1.81 -12.62
N GLU A 167 5.77 1.04 -11.57
CA GLU A 167 5.86 -0.42 -11.65
C GLU A 167 4.49 -1.10 -11.68
N GLU A 168 3.43 -0.38 -11.28
CA GLU A 168 2.06 -0.85 -11.26
C GLU A 168 1.37 -0.50 -12.58
N ILE A 169 1.17 -1.53 -13.41
CA ILE A 169 0.70 -1.39 -14.77
C ILE A 169 -0.68 -2.01 -14.89
N ILE A 170 -1.63 -1.22 -15.39
CA ILE A 170 -2.93 -1.67 -15.86
C ILE A 170 -2.80 -1.88 -17.37
N SER A 171 -3.24 -3.03 -17.85
CA SER A 171 -3.08 -3.45 -19.25
C SER A 171 -4.30 -4.21 -19.73
N GLY A 172 -4.28 -4.62 -21.01
CA GLY A 172 -5.40 -5.31 -21.65
C GLY A 172 -6.17 -4.39 -22.59
N LYS A 173 -6.94 -4.99 -23.50
CA LYS A 173 -7.66 -4.24 -24.55
C LYS A 173 -8.72 -3.32 -23.96
N PHE A 174 -9.26 -3.71 -22.81
CA PHE A 174 -10.31 -3.03 -22.07
C PHE A 174 -9.85 -2.67 -20.65
N CYS A 175 -8.53 -2.60 -20.40
CA CYS A 175 -7.95 -2.35 -19.07
C CYS A 175 -8.40 -3.35 -18.00
N GLU A 176 -8.64 -4.59 -18.42
CA GLU A 176 -9.12 -5.70 -17.60
C GLU A 176 -8.02 -6.37 -16.76
N CYS A 177 -6.75 -6.18 -17.13
CA CYS A 177 -5.61 -6.82 -16.50
C CYS A 177 -4.79 -5.82 -15.68
N ASP A 178 -4.17 -6.32 -14.62
CA ASP A 178 -3.13 -5.59 -13.91
C ASP A 178 -2.06 -6.57 -13.40
N ASN A 179 -0.90 -6.02 -13.02
CA ASN A 179 0.25 -6.78 -12.50
C ASN A 179 0.41 -6.68 -10.97
N PHE A 180 -0.61 -6.20 -10.22
CA PHE A 180 -0.47 -5.90 -8.78
C PHE A 180 -1.62 -6.41 -7.90
N SER A 181 -2.71 -6.89 -8.48
CA SER A 181 -3.90 -7.42 -7.80
C SER A 181 -3.86 -8.93 -7.54
N CYS A 182 -2.73 -9.60 -7.79
CA CYS A 182 -2.57 -11.02 -7.48
C CYS A 182 -2.55 -11.31 -5.97
N GLU A 183 -2.73 -12.60 -5.60
CA GLU A 183 -2.67 -13.05 -4.22
C GLU A 183 -1.30 -12.78 -3.57
N ARG A 184 -1.34 -12.42 -2.28
CA ARG A 184 -0.16 -12.11 -1.48
C ARG A 184 0.00 -13.10 -0.34
N ARG A 185 1.21 -13.62 -0.16
CA ARG A 185 1.60 -14.40 1.01
C ARG A 185 2.66 -13.63 1.80
N LYS A 186 2.42 -13.48 3.11
CA LYS A 186 3.26 -12.65 3.99
C LYS A 186 3.51 -11.23 3.42
N ASN A 187 2.45 -10.64 2.84
CA ASN A 187 2.46 -9.35 2.14
C ASN A 187 3.30 -9.25 0.85
N VAL A 188 3.82 -10.37 0.34
CA VAL A 188 4.58 -10.41 -0.92
C VAL A 188 3.70 -10.98 -2.04
N LEU A 189 3.64 -10.28 -3.18
CA LEU A 189 2.90 -10.68 -4.38
C LEU A 189 3.48 -11.96 -4.96
N CYS A 190 2.64 -12.98 -5.20
CA CYS A 190 3.05 -14.28 -5.75
C CYS A 190 4.24 -14.94 -5.04
N SER A 191 4.35 -14.72 -3.72
CA SER A 191 5.46 -15.18 -2.86
C SER A 191 6.84 -14.66 -3.26
N GLY A 192 6.89 -13.63 -4.10
CA GLY A 192 8.10 -12.94 -4.53
C GLY A 192 8.53 -13.32 -5.96
N PRO A 193 9.43 -12.52 -6.56
CA PRO A 193 9.85 -12.72 -7.94
C PRO A 193 10.60 -14.05 -8.13
N ASP A 194 11.14 -14.66 -7.08
CA ASP A 194 11.80 -15.97 -7.14
C ASP A 194 10.81 -17.15 -7.25
N HIS A 195 9.55 -16.92 -6.90
CA HIS A 195 8.50 -17.93 -6.85
C HIS A 195 7.49 -17.80 -7.98
N GLY A 196 7.16 -16.58 -8.40
CA GLY A 196 6.21 -16.34 -9.49
C GLY A 196 6.12 -14.88 -9.92
N THR A 197 5.43 -14.67 -11.03
CA THR A 197 5.14 -13.33 -11.58
C THR A 197 3.63 -13.14 -11.63
N CYS A 198 3.17 -11.92 -11.35
CA CYS A 198 1.76 -11.58 -11.47
C CYS A 198 1.43 -11.19 -12.92
N GLU A 199 0.58 -11.98 -13.57
CA GLU A 199 0.10 -11.73 -14.92
C GLU A 199 -1.43 -11.68 -14.91
N CYS A 200 -2.00 -10.52 -15.24
CA CYS A 200 -3.45 -10.29 -15.30
C CYS A 200 -4.21 -10.82 -14.06
N SER A 201 -3.83 -10.34 -12.87
CA SER A 201 -4.43 -10.76 -11.59
C SER A 201 -4.27 -12.24 -11.20
N HIS A 202 -3.47 -13.02 -11.93
CA HIS A 202 -3.12 -14.40 -11.58
C HIS A 202 -1.61 -14.59 -11.42
N CYS A 203 -1.21 -15.37 -10.41
CA CYS A 203 0.19 -15.71 -10.22
C CYS A 203 0.61 -16.84 -11.15
N VAL A 204 1.57 -16.56 -12.04
CA VAL A 204 2.25 -17.56 -12.86
C VAL A 204 3.47 -18.04 -12.10
N CYS A 205 3.42 -19.26 -11.59
CA CYS A 205 4.48 -19.81 -10.76
C CYS A 205 5.68 -20.27 -11.59
N LYS A 206 6.87 -20.05 -11.03
CA LYS A 206 8.13 -20.56 -11.57
C LYS A 206 8.24 -22.07 -11.34
N PRO A 207 9.07 -22.78 -12.14
CA PRO A 207 9.25 -24.22 -11.99
C PRO A 207 9.61 -24.61 -10.55
N GLY A 208 8.91 -25.61 -9.99
CA GLY A 208 9.08 -26.07 -8.61
C GLY A 208 8.18 -25.37 -7.58
N TRP A 209 7.34 -24.42 -8.01
CA TRP A 209 6.34 -23.75 -7.17
C TRP A 209 4.92 -23.92 -7.74
N THR A 210 3.94 -24.06 -6.86
CA THR A 210 2.52 -24.25 -7.16
C THR A 210 1.65 -23.47 -6.17
N GLY A 211 0.33 -23.52 -6.38
CA GLY A 211 -0.66 -22.78 -5.58
C GLY A 211 -1.03 -21.43 -6.18
N SER A 212 -2.17 -20.88 -5.77
CA SER A 212 -2.71 -19.61 -6.28
C SER A 212 -1.80 -18.41 -6.01
N ALA A 213 -0.96 -18.50 -4.98
CA ALA A 213 0.02 -17.48 -4.59
C ALA A 213 1.49 -17.92 -4.79
N CYS A 214 1.74 -19.03 -5.49
CA CYS A 214 3.07 -19.63 -5.68
C CYS A 214 3.85 -19.88 -4.38
N ASP A 215 3.14 -20.19 -3.30
CA ASP A 215 3.69 -20.41 -1.97
C ASP A 215 4.00 -21.87 -1.67
N CYS A 216 3.51 -22.78 -2.52
CA CYS A 216 3.62 -24.20 -2.31
C CYS A 216 4.79 -24.75 -3.11
N ARG A 217 5.70 -25.49 -2.48
CA ARG A 217 6.79 -26.16 -3.20
C ARG A 217 6.27 -27.44 -3.85
N GLU A 218 6.58 -27.64 -5.13
CA GLU A 218 6.17 -28.83 -5.89
C GLU A 218 7.01 -30.07 -5.50
N SER A 219 8.30 -29.87 -5.20
CA SER A 219 9.20 -30.95 -4.84
C SER A 219 8.84 -31.53 -3.46
N THR A 220 8.83 -32.86 -3.37
CA THR A 220 8.67 -33.58 -2.09
C THR A 220 10.00 -33.91 -1.41
N ASP A 221 11.14 -33.49 -1.98
CA ASP A 221 12.49 -33.80 -1.48
C ASP A 221 12.72 -33.37 -0.02
N THR A 222 12.15 -32.24 0.39
CA THR A 222 12.27 -31.75 1.77
C THR A 222 11.50 -32.59 2.78
N CYS A 223 10.56 -33.41 2.31
CA CYS A 223 9.80 -34.36 3.11
C CYS A 223 10.43 -35.75 3.15
N MET A 224 11.53 -35.99 2.42
CA MET A 224 12.23 -37.27 2.45
C MET A 224 13.27 -37.33 3.59
N PRO A 225 13.36 -38.45 4.33
CA PRO A 225 14.40 -38.66 5.33
C PRO A 225 15.81 -38.74 4.71
N PRO A 226 16.86 -38.24 5.41
CA PRO A 226 18.24 -38.24 4.89
C PRO A 226 18.84 -39.63 4.67
N ASN A 227 18.30 -40.66 5.32
CA ASN A 227 18.76 -42.05 5.20
C ASN A 227 18.03 -42.84 4.10
N GLY A 228 17.16 -42.17 3.33
CA GLY A 228 16.19 -42.83 2.45
C GLY A 228 15.05 -43.47 3.25
N GLY A 229 13.87 -43.59 2.62
CA GLY A 229 12.68 -44.14 3.26
C GLY A 229 11.38 -43.60 2.66
N GLU A 230 10.29 -43.80 3.38
CA GLU A 230 8.97 -43.27 3.00
C GLU A 230 8.86 -41.76 3.30
N LEU A 231 8.01 -41.08 2.53
CA LEU A 231 7.73 -39.67 2.70
C LEU A 231 7.21 -39.39 4.11
N CYS A 232 7.77 -38.38 4.79
CA CYS A 232 7.42 -38.07 6.18
C CYS A 232 7.52 -39.29 7.12
N SER A 233 8.50 -40.18 6.86
CA SER A 233 8.72 -41.42 7.62
C SER A 233 7.49 -42.32 7.73
N GLY A 234 6.52 -42.21 6.80
CA GLY A 234 5.24 -42.94 6.83
C GLY A 234 4.22 -42.40 7.84
N ASN A 235 4.60 -41.41 8.66
CA ASN A 235 3.82 -40.92 9.80
C ASN A 235 3.17 -39.54 9.55
N GLY A 236 3.05 -39.13 8.28
CA GLY A 236 2.53 -37.82 7.92
C GLY A 236 2.20 -37.71 6.43
N GLU A 237 1.63 -36.56 6.06
CA GLU A 237 1.36 -36.19 4.67
C GLU A 237 2.21 -34.96 4.31
N CYS A 238 2.86 -34.98 3.14
CA CYS A 238 3.69 -33.85 2.70
C CYS A 238 2.82 -32.84 1.97
N GLU A 239 2.65 -31.67 2.56
CA GLU A 239 1.94 -30.54 1.97
C GLU A 239 2.93 -29.40 1.75
N CYS A 240 3.10 -28.98 0.49
CA CYS A 240 3.97 -27.85 0.12
C CYS A 240 5.43 -27.99 0.59
N GLY A 241 5.98 -29.21 0.55
CA GLY A 241 7.34 -29.50 1.00
C GLY A 241 7.50 -29.54 2.52
N VAL A 242 6.41 -29.55 3.29
CA VAL A 242 6.41 -29.66 4.75
C VAL A 242 5.57 -30.85 5.19
N CYS A 243 6.12 -31.71 6.06
CA CYS A 243 5.40 -32.85 6.60
C CYS A 243 4.37 -32.43 7.65
N LYS A 244 3.09 -32.74 7.40
CA LYS A 244 1.99 -32.70 8.36
C LYS A 244 1.93 -34.04 9.08
N CYS A 245 2.54 -34.11 10.25
CA CYS A 245 2.60 -35.32 11.04
C CYS A 245 1.23 -35.71 11.60
N LYS A 246 0.88 -37.00 11.48
CA LYS A 246 -0.35 -37.56 12.02
C LYS A 246 -0.29 -37.58 13.55
N SER A 247 -1.46 -37.43 14.16
CA SER A 247 -1.64 -37.62 15.61
C SER A 247 -2.39 -38.93 15.81
N THR A 248 -1.75 -39.93 16.41
CA THR A 248 -2.41 -41.18 16.78
C THR A 248 -2.77 -41.16 18.28
N PRO A 249 -3.62 -42.09 18.76
CA PRO A 249 -3.87 -42.24 20.20
C PRO A 249 -2.60 -42.54 21.01
N GLU A 250 -1.56 -43.07 20.36
CA GLU A 250 -0.24 -43.38 20.95
C GLU A 250 0.65 -42.14 21.12
N GLY A 251 0.32 -41.04 20.44
CA GLY A 251 0.97 -39.74 20.60
C GLY A 251 1.13 -38.97 19.28
N ARG A 252 1.86 -37.85 19.35
CA ARG A 252 2.05 -36.95 18.22
C ARG A 252 3.44 -37.13 17.62
N TYR A 253 3.49 -37.52 16.36
CA TYR A 253 4.73 -37.52 15.60
C TYR A 253 5.21 -36.08 15.38
N SER A 254 6.52 -35.87 15.48
CA SER A 254 7.19 -34.57 15.41
C SER A 254 8.53 -34.70 14.70
N GLY A 255 9.16 -33.58 14.36
CA GLY A 255 10.36 -33.55 13.52
C GLY A 255 10.07 -33.06 12.10
N LYS A 256 11.12 -32.80 11.32
CA LYS A 256 10.97 -32.25 9.96
C LYS A 256 10.30 -33.23 9.01
N VAL A 257 10.52 -34.52 9.22
CA VAL A 257 9.99 -35.62 8.43
C VAL A 257 9.21 -36.60 9.30
N CYS A 258 8.64 -36.13 10.42
CA CYS A 258 7.85 -36.93 11.37
C CYS A 258 8.58 -38.16 11.94
N GLU A 259 9.90 -38.05 12.09
CA GLU A 259 10.77 -39.12 12.55
C GLU A 259 10.77 -39.31 14.07
N LYS A 260 10.37 -38.27 14.83
CA LYS A 260 10.39 -38.29 16.29
C LYS A 260 9.01 -38.61 16.83
N CYS A 261 8.88 -39.77 17.46
CA CYS A 261 7.75 -40.06 18.33
C CYS A 261 8.27 -40.31 19.76
N PRO A 262 8.32 -39.26 20.61
CA PRO A 262 8.78 -39.39 22.00
C PRO A 262 7.97 -40.40 22.81
N THR A 263 6.70 -40.61 22.45
CA THR A 263 5.78 -41.53 23.15
C THR A 263 5.76 -42.95 22.59
N CYS A 264 6.25 -43.17 21.37
CA CYS A 264 6.22 -44.48 20.71
C CYS A 264 7.45 -45.33 21.08
N ALA A 265 8.55 -44.71 21.52
CA ALA A 265 9.74 -45.41 22.00
C ALA A 265 9.67 -45.58 23.52
N GLY A 266 9.40 -46.79 23.97
CA GLY A 266 9.50 -47.20 25.38
C GLY A 266 8.16 -47.29 26.13
N ARG A 267 8.19 -47.19 27.47
CA ARG A 267 7.03 -47.50 28.35
C ARG A 267 6.11 -46.30 28.61
N CYS A 268 6.23 -45.19 27.86
CA CYS A 268 5.46 -43.97 28.08
C CYS A 268 3.93 -44.22 28.16
N LEU A 269 3.39 -45.08 27.29
CA LEU A 269 1.95 -45.41 27.25
C LEU A 269 1.50 -46.21 28.48
N GLU A 270 2.32 -47.16 28.95
CA GLU A 270 2.05 -47.93 30.17
C GLU A 270 2.04 -47.02 31.39
N LEU A 271 2.97 -46.06 31.45
CA LEU A 271 3.14 -45.16 32.57
C LEU A 271 2.13 -44.00 32.56
N LYS A 272 1.57 -43.65 31.40
CA LYS A 272 0.62 -42.54 31.20
C LYS A 272 -0.50 -42.54 32.24
N HIS A 273 -1.24 -43.64 32.33
CA HIS A 273 -2.42 -43.73 33.18
C HIS A 273 -2.06 -43.70 34.68
N CYS A 274 -0.92 -44.28 35.05
CA CYS A 274 -0.43 -44.28 36.43
C CYS A 274 0.10 -42.92 36.88
N VAL A 275 0.84 -42.20 36.03
CA VAL A 275 1.28 -40.83 36.31
C VAL A 275 0.07 -39.90 36.45
N GLN A 276 -0.93 -40.05 35.57
CA GLN A 276 -2.12 -39.20 35.58
C GLN A 276 -2.97 -39.37 36.85
N CYS A 277 -3.15 -40.61 37.32
CA CYS A 277 -3.91 -40.88 38.53
C CYS A 277 -3.15 -40.52 39.82
N GLN A 278 -1.86 -40.86 39.91
CA GLN A 278 -1.06 -40.64 41.13
C GLN A 278 -0.70 -39.17 41.34
N MET A 279 -0.41 -38.40 40.28
CA MET A 279 -0.06 -36.98 40.41
C MET A 279 -1.25 -36.04 40.38
N TYR A 280 -2.15 -36.23 39.42
CA TYR A 280 -3.18 -35.23 39.12
C TYR A 280 -4.59 -35.67 39.51
N LYS A 281 -4.77 -36.92 39.97
CA LYS A 281 -6.09 -37.50 40.31
C LYS A 281 -7.11 -37.35 39.17
N THR A 282 -6.67 -37.54 37.93
CA THR A 282 -7.49 -37.39 36.71
C THR A 282 -7.25 -38.57 35.75
N GLY A 283 -8.05 -38.67 34.69
CA GLY A 283 -7.95 -39.72 33.68
C GLY A 283 -8.72 -41.00 34.00
N GLU A 284 -8.42 -42.07 33.28
CA GLU A 284 -9.16 -43.34 33.30
C GLU A 284 -9.10 -44.06 34.67
N PHE A 285 -8.00 -43.90 35.41
CA PHE A 285 -7.82 -44.44 36.76
C PHE A 285 -8.05 -43.39 37.86
N LYS A 286 -8.94 -42.41 37.63
CA LYS A 286 -9.25 -41.35 38.59
C LYS A 286 -9.74 -41.86 39.96
N ASP A 287 -10.38 -43.03 39.99
CA ASP A 287 -10.82 -43.66 41.24
C ASP A 287 -9.60 -44.20 42.03
N GLU A 288 -9.46 -43.82 43.31
CA GLU A 288 -8.31 -44.19 44.14
C GLU A 288 -8.11 -45.71 44.24
N ASP A 289 -9.21 -46.49 44.27
CA ASP A 289 -9.15 -47.96 44.30
C ASP A 289 -8.57 -48.56 43.01
N LYS A 290 -8.89 -47.98 41.84
CA LYS A 290 -8.39 -48.44 40.54
C LYS A 290 -6.94 -48.02 40.31
N CYS A 291 -6.57 -46.81 40.75
CA CYS A 291 -5.19 -46.34 40.72
C CYS A 291 -4.31 -47.20 41.64
N ALA A 292 -4.79 -47.53 42.85
CA ALA A 292 -4.05 -48.37 43.77
C ALA A 292 -3.89 -49.81 43.25
N ALA A 293 -4.95 -50.40 42.69
CA ALA A 293 -4.91 -51.76 42.15
C ALA A 293 -3.93 -51.91 40.98
N ASN A 294 -3.87 -50.93 40.08
CA ASN A 294 -3.08 -51.03 38.85
C ASN A 294 -1.67 -50.41 38.92
N CYS A 295 -1.44 -49.45 39.83
CA CYS A 295 -0.22 -48.62 39.81
C CYS A 295 0.58 -48.60 41.14
N SER A 296 0.01 -49.06 42.26
CA SER A 296 0.62 -48.90 43.60
C SER A 296 1.93 -49.68 43.80
N ASN A 297 2.15 -50.75 43.02
CA ASN A 297 3.35 -51.60 43.14
C ASN A 297 4.44 -51.29 42.10
N THR A 298 4.25 -50.32 41.21
CA THR A 298 5.14 -50.13 40.05
C THR A 298 6.18 -49.03 40.29
N PHE A 299 5.73 -47.85 40.76
CA PHE A 299 6.58 -46.69 41.07
C PHE A 299 5.74 -45.61 41.78
N VAL A 300 6.41 -44.61 42.35
CA VAL A 300 5.78 -43.35 42.83
C VAL A 300 6.47 -42.20 42.10
N PRO A 301 5.75 -41.39 41.31
CA PRO A 301 6.35 -40.33 40.51
C PRO A 301 6.79 -39.16 41.42
N ILE A 302 7.95 -38.60 41.11
CA ILE A 302 8.55 -37.47 41.84
C ILE A 302 8.10 -36.17 41.16
N GLY A 303 7.61 -35.21 41.94
CA GLY A 303 7.08 -33.95 41.40
C GLY A 303 8.18 -32.92 41.19
N GLU A 304 8.39 -32.48 39.94
CA GLU A 304 9.32 -31.40 39.57
C GLU A 304 8.58 -30.18 39.01
N GLU A 305 9.10 -28.97 39.19
CA GLU A 305 8.50 -27.76 38.59
C GLU A 305 8.64 -27.73 37.06
N LYS A 306 9.79 -28.18 36.54
CA LYS A 306 10.08 -28.27 35.12
C LYS A 306 10.89 -29.52 34.83
N ILE A 307 10.43 -30.32 33.87
CA ILE A 307 11.13 -31.50 33.42
C ILE A 307 12.23 -31.09 32.43
N VAL A 308 13.49 -31.34 32.80
CA VAL A 308 14.66 -31.19 31.95
C VAL A 308 15.27 -32.57 31.75
N ILE A 309 15.58 -32.93 30.50
CA ILE A 309 16.26 -34.18 30.16
C ILE A 309 17.75 -34.00 30.42
N ASP A 310 18.34 -34.89 31.21
CA ASP A 310 19.79 -34.99 31.35
C ASP A 310 20.35 -35.90 30.24
N GLU A 311 21.06 -35.35 29.25
CA GLU A 311 21.59 -36.11 28.10
C GLU A 311 22.67 -37.14 28.51
N GLU A 312 23.24 -37.04 29.72
CA GLU A 312 24.21 -38.02 30.24
C GLU A 312 23.55 -39.25 30.85
N LYS A 313 22.24 -39.21 31.10
CA LYS A 313 21.43 -40.33 31.59
C LYS A 313 20.47 -40.76 30.50
N ASP A 314 20.18 -42.06 30.39
CA ASP A 314 19.23 -42.61 29.42
C ASP A 314 17.77 -42.28 29.83
N GLU A 315 17.46 -40.99 29.94
CA GLU A 315 16.17 -40.44 30.37
C GLU A 315 15.27 -40.21 29.15
N LEU A 316 14.08 -40.83 29.15
CA LEU A 316 13.07 -40.64 28.11
C LEU A 316 11.98 -39.66 28.57
N LEU A 317 11.68 -38.67 27.72
CA LEU A 317 10.63 -37.68 27.96
C LEU A 317 9.32 -38.08 27.29
N CYS A 318 8.25 -38.11 28.07
CA CYS A 318 6.89 -38.38 27.64
C CYS A 318 6.02 -37.11 27.81
N ILE A 319 5.27 -36.73 26.77
CA ILE A 319 4.36 -35.57 26.77
C ILE A 319 2.98 -36.05 26.35
N PHE A 320 1.96 -35.76 27.15
CA PHE A 320 0.58 -36.13 26.87
C PHE A 320 -0.39 -34.98 27.16
N PHE A 321 -1.60 -35.12 26.63
CA PHE A 321 -2.74 -34.24 26.88
C PHE A 321 -3.83 -35.02 27.62
N ASP A 322 -4.52 -34.36 28.53
CA ASP A 322 -5.67 -34.92 29.26
C ASP A 322 -7.02 -34.50 28.66
N GLU A 323 -8.11 -34.86 29.34
CA GLU A 323 -9.50 -34.55 28.95
C GLU A 323 -9.84 -33.05 29.00
N ASP A 324 -9.04 -32.25 29.73
CA ASP A 324 -9.22 -30.80 29.88
C ASP A 324 -8.34 -30.00 28.90
N ASP A 325 -7.76 -30.66 27.88
CA ASP A 325 -6.74 -30.13 26.97
C ASP A 325 -5.49 -29.57 27.69
N CYS A 326 -5.24 -30.01 28.93
CA CYS A 326 -4.02 -29.63 29.65
C CYS A 326 -2.87 -30.55 29.25
N LYS A 327 -1.72 -29.95 29.01
CA LYS A 327 -0.47 -30.66 28.71
C LYS A 327 0.21 -31.05 30.01
N TYR A 328 0.54 -32.33 30.15
CA TYR A 328 1.35 -32.83 31.25
C TYR A 328 2.58 -33.58 30.72
N THR A 329 3.69 -33.38 31.40
CA THR A 329 5.01 -33.86 30.97
C THR A 329 5.65 -34.66 32.09
N PHE A 330 6.23 -35.80 31.75
CA PHE A 330 7.02 -36.60 32.69
C PHE A 330 8.22 -37.22 31.97
N LYS A 331 9.29 -37.50 32.71
CA LYS A 331 10.43 -38.30 32.24
C LYS A 331 10.55 -39.58 33.06
N TYR A 332 11.12 -40.62 32.47
CA TYR A 332 11.47 -41.82 33.20
C TYR A 332 12.87 -42.31 32.84
N SER A 333 13.49 -42.99 33.78
CA SER A 333 14.76 -43.70 33.58
C SER A 333 14.70 -45.06 34.28
N GLU A 334 15.48 -46.01 33.79
CA GLU A 334 15.61 -47.34 34.38
C GLU A 334 17.04 -47.54 34.89
N VAL A 335 17.24 -47.30 36.18
CA VAL A 335 18.55 -47.42 36.84
C VAL A 335 18.55 -48.68 37.69
N ASN A 336 19.42 -49.64 37.37
CA ASN A 336 19.54 -50.92 38.08
C ASN A 336 18.24 -51.75 38.17
N GLY A 337 17.40 -51.71 37.13
CA GLY A 337 16.13 -52.45 37.07
C GLY A 337 15.00 -51.85 37.93
N LYS A 338 15.19 -50.63 38.45
CA LYS A 338 14.17 -49.86 39.16
C LYS A 338 13.74 -48.68 38.28
N LEU A 339 12.43 -48.56 38.08
CA LEU A 339 11.84 -47.47 37.30
C LEU A 339 11.74 -46.21 38.15
N GLU A 340 12.41 -45.14 37.73
CA GLU A 340 12.29 -43.81 38.32
C GLU A 340 11.53 -42.88 37.37
N VAL A 341 10.44 -42.28 37.86
CA VAL A 341 9.55 -41.42 37.07
C VAL A 341 9.48 -40.04 37.72
N HIS A 342 9.72 -38.99 36.93
CA HIS A 342 9.65 -37.60 37.37
C HIS A 342 8.58 -36.90 36.54
N ALA A 343 7.57 -36.34 37.20
CA ALA A 343 6.43 -35.70 36.54
C ALA A 343 6.30 -34.24 36.97
N GLN A 344 5.79 -33.40 36.07
CA GLN A 344 5.59 -31.98 36.34
C GLN A 344 4.53 -31.79 37.44
N GLN A 345 4.76 -30.94 38.44
CA GLN A 345 3.79 -30.74 39.55
C GLN A 345 2.48 -30.10 39.07
N GLU A 346 2.57 -29.06 38.23
CA GLU A 346 1.40 -28.39 37.64
C GLU A 346 1.31 -28.68 36.14
N ARG A 347 0.10 -29.01 35.66
CA ARG A 347 -0.18 -29.22 34.23
C ARG A 347 -0.28 -27.87 33.52
N GLU A 348 0.26 -27.79 32.31
CA GLU A 348 0.15 -26.60 31.45
C GLU A 348 -1.24 -26.59 30.79
N CYS A 349 -2.20 -25.92 31.42
CA CYS A 349 -3.55 -25.76 30.89
C CYS A 349 -3.70 -24.44 30.08
N PRO A 350 -4.49 -24.43 28.99
CA PRO A 350 -4.86 -23.19 28.33
C PRO A 350 -5.64 -22.27 29.29
N PRO A 351 -5.43 -20.94 29.24
CA PRO A 351 -6.10 -20.01 30.14
C PRO A 351 -7.61 -20.04 29.89
N LYS A 352 -8.39 -20.30 30.95
CA LYS A 352 -9.85 -20.23 30.89
C LYS A 352 -10.27 -18.77 30.71
N VAL A 353 -10.76 -18.44 29.51
CA VAL A 353 -11.21 -17.09 29.20
C VAL A 353 -12.56 -16.84 29.88
N PHE A 354 -12.64 -15.86 30.79
CA PHE A 354 -13.88 -15.53 31.50
C PHE A 354 -14.83 -14.73 30.58
N MET A 355 -15.52 -15.45 29.69
CA MET A 355 -16.40 -14.90 28.66
C MET A 355 -17.45 -13.93 29.23
N LEU A 356 -18.02 -14.23 30.40
CA LEU A 356 -19.07 -13.41 31.02
C LEU A 356 -18.56 -12.01 31.42
N GLY A 357 -17.33 -11.91 31.91
CA GLY A 357 -16.75 -10.61 32.32
C GLY A 357 -16.40 -9.73 31.12
N ILE A 358 -15.94 -10.32 30.02
CA ILE A 358 -15.69 -9.59 28.77
C ILE A 358 -17.01 -9.01 28.24
N VAL A 359 -18.07 -9.82 28.19
CA VAL A 359 -19.38 -9.38 27.70
C VAL A 359 -19.95 -8.25 28.56
N LEU A 360 -19.94 -8.39 29.89
CA LEU A 360 -20.45 -7.35 30.79
C LEU A 360 -19.61 -6.06 30.73
N GLY A 361 -18.28 -6.18 30.60
CA GLY A 361 -17.39 -5.04 30.47
C GLY A 361 -17.65 -4.21 29.21
N VAL A 362 -17.86 -4.87 28.07
CA VAL A 362 -18.17 -4.20 26.79
C VAL A 362 -19.53 -3.49 26.86
N ILE A 363 -20.56 -4.13 27.43
CA ILE A 363 -21.90 -3.53 27.58
C ILE A 363 -21.82 -2.27 28.45
N ALA A 364 -21.13 -2.34 29.59
CA ALA A 364 -20.99 -1.19 30.49
C ALA A 364 -20.26 -0.01 29.82
N ALA A 365 -19.19 -0.29 29.05
CA ALA A 365 -18.45 0.74 28.34
C ALA A 365 -19.31 1.46 27.28
N ILE A 366 -20.09 0.72 26.50
CA ILE A 366 -20.98 1.29 25.47
C ILE A 366 -22.03 2.21 26.12
N VAL A 367 -22.64 1.77 27.22
CA VAL A 367 -23.65 2.55 27.95
C VAL A 367 -23.06 3.85 28.51
N LEU A 368 -21.86 3.80 29.09
CA LEU A 368 -21.19 4.99 29.64
C LEU A 368 -20.81 6.00 28.54
N VAL A 369 -20.30 5.54 27.41
CA VAL A 369 -19.98 6.40 26.27
C VAL A 369 -21.24 7.05 25.71
N GLY A 370 -22.32 6.27 25.55
CA GLY A 370 -23.62 6.79 25.11
C GLY A 370 -24.17 7.89 26.04
N LEU A 371 -24.12 7.66 27.36
CA LEU A 371 -24.53 8.67 28.35
C LEU A 371 -23.67 9.94 28.29
N ALA A 372 -22.35 9.80 28.14
CA ALA A 372 -21.45 10.95 28.01
C ALA A 372 -21.76 11.79 26.77
N ILE A 373 -22.02 11.15 25.62
CA ILE A 373 -22.40 11.84 24.38
C ILE A 373 -23.75 12.55 24.54
N LEU A 374 -24.74 11.90 25.16
CA LEU A 374 -26.05 12.52 25.43
C LEU A 374 -25.94 13.72 26.37
N LEU A 375 -25.11 13.64 27.42
CA LEU A 375 -24.86 14.76 28.33
C LEU A 375 -24.15 15.91 27.62
N LEU A 376 -23.15 15.62 26.78
CA LEU A 376 -22.45 16.62 25.98
C LEU A 376 -23.40 17.31 25.00
N TRP A 377 -24.21 16.54 24.27
CA TRP A 377 -25.22 17.06 23.36
C TRP A 377 -26.25 17.93 24.10
N LYS A 378 -26.74 17.48 25.27
CA LYS A 378 -27.66 18.26 26.10
C LYS A 378 -27.03 19.55 26.58
N LEU A 379 -25.75 19.54 26.96
CA LEU A 379 -25.02 20.72 27.40
C LEU A 379 -24.83 21.73 26.24
N LEU A 380 -24.39 21.25 25.07
CA LEU A 380 -24.20 22.08 23.88
C LEU A 380 -25.52 22.72 23.40
N THR A 381 -26.59 21.93 23.32
CA THR A 381 -27.93 22.41 22.93
C THR A 381 -28.46 23.43 23.95
N THR A 382 -28.29 23.19 25.25
CA THR A 382 -28.71 24.14 26.29
C THR A 382 -27.94 25.46 26.23
N ILE A 383 -26.64 25.43 25.91
CA ILE A 383 -25.83 26.64 25.72
C ILE A 383 -26.28 27.40 24.46
N HIS A 384 -26.55 26.69 23.37
CA HIS A 384 -27.02 27.28 22.13
C HIS A 384 -28.39 27.95 22.31
N ASP A 385 -29.36 27.24 22.91
CA ASP A 385 -30.69 27.78 23.22
C ASP A 385 -30.61 29.01 24.13
N ARG A 386 -29.76 28.99 25.17
CA ARG A 386 -29.57 30.17 26.03
C ARG A 386 -29.01 31.37 25.27
N ARG A 387 -28.08 31.15 24.33
CA ARG A 387 -27.50 32.22 23.51
C ARG A 387 -28.53 32.80 22.55
N GLU A 388 -29.29 31.94 21.87
CA GLU A 388 -30.35 32.37 20.95
C GLU A 388 -31.48 33.09 21.70
N PHE A 389 -31.86 32.60 22.88
CA PHE A 389 -32.86 33.28 23.72
C PHE A 389 -32.41 34.70 24.13
N ALA A 390 -31.15 34.85 24.55
CA ALA A 390 -30.60 36.16 24.90
C ALA A 390 -30.52 37.12 23.70
N ARG A 391 -30.21 36.58 22.51
CA ARG A 391 -30.22 37.33 21.25
C ARG A 391 -31.63 37.80 20.89
N PHE A 392 -32.60 36.90 20.98
CA PHE A 392 -34.01 37.19 20.73
C PHE A 392 -34.54 38.28 21.67
N GLU A 393 -34.22 38.22 22.98
CA GLU A 393 -34.61 39.28 23.93
C GLU A 393 -34.02 40.64 23.58
N LYS A 394 -32.75 40.68 23.13
CA LYS A 394 -32.08 41.91 22.68
C LYS A 394 -32.77 42.49 21.43
N GLU A 395 -33.08 41.66 20.44
CA GLU A 395 -33.80 42.09 19.24
C GLU A 395 -35.21 42.59 19.56
N ARG A 396 -35.94 41.91 20.46
CA ARG A 396 -37.26 42.35 20.94
C ARG A 396 -37.22 43.71 21.64
N MET A 397 -36.20 43.98 22.46
CA MET A 397 -36.02 45.28 23.13
C MET A 397 -35.71 46.41 22.14
N ASN A 398 -34.95 46.11 21.08
CA ASN A 398 -34.63 47.07 20.02
C ASN A 398 -35.80 47.32 19.06
N ALA A 399 -36.77 46.40 18.96
CA ALA A 399 -37.95 46.52 18.11
C ALA A 399 -39.12 47.31 18.73
N LYS A 400 -38.88 48.10 19.81
CA LYS A 400 -39.87 49.10 20.26
C LYS A 400 -39.93 50.24 19.24
N TRP A 401 -40.95 50.18 18.39
CA TRP A 401 -41.31 51.22 17.43
C TRP A 401 -41.56 52.56 18.12
N ASP A 402 -40.97 53.61 17.57
CA ASP A 402 -41.16 55.00 17.98
C ASP A 402 -42.60 55.42 17.69
N THR A 403 -43.41 55.66 18.73
CA THR A 403 -44.79 56.16 18.61
C THR A 403 -44.78 57.66 18.30
N GLY A 404 -44.16 58.05 17.17
CA GLY A 404 -44.18 59.42 16.67
C GLY A 404 -45.51 59.72 15.99
N GLU A 405 -46.23 60.73 16.50
CA GLU A 405 -47.49 61.21 15.91
C GLU A 405 -47.30 61.65 14.44
N ASN A 406 -48.27 61.31 13.59
CA ASN A 406 -48.25 61.54 12.15
C ASN A 406 -48.14 63.04 11.80
N PRO A 407 -47.10 63.49 11.08
CA PRO A 407 -46.83 64.91 10.81
C PRO A 407 -47.87 65.61 9.91
N ILE A 408 -48.85 64.88 9.37
CA ILE A 408 -49.95 65.44 8.56
C ILE A 408 -51.18 65.80 9.42
N TYR A 409 -51.25 65.34 10.68
CA TYR A 409 -52.39 65.57 11.55
C TYR A 409 -52.33 66.96 12.21
N LYS A 410 -53.25 67.88 11.84
CA LYS A 410 -53.45 69.16 12.53
C LYS A 410 -54.69 69.10 13.40
N GLN A 411 -54.52 69.25 14.71
CA GLN A 411 -55.62 69.37 15.67
C GLN A 411 -56.41 70.68 15.40
N ALA A 412 -57.73 70.59 15.26
CA ALA A 412 -58.61 71.71 14.90
C ALA A 412 -59.02 72.59 16.09
N THR A 413 -58.09 72.93 16.99
CA THR A 413 -58.41 73.74 18.18
C THR A 413 -57.26 74.71 18.49
N SER A 414 -57.51 76.01 18.28
CA SER A 414 -56.56 77.08 18.61
C SER A 414 -56.94 77.70 19.96
N THR A 415 -56.20 77.36 21.02
CA THR A 415 -56.39 77.92 22.36
C THR A 415 -55.55 79.19 22.52
N PHE A 416 -56.18 80.36 22.60
CA PHE A 416 -55.50 81.64 22.83
C PHE A 416 -55.49 81.96 24.34
N LYS A 417 -54.31 82.16 24.93
CA LYS A 417 -54.17 82.57 26.34
C LYS A 417 -54.42 84.07 26.47
N ASN A 418 -55.45 84.44 27.23
CA ASN A 418 -55.80 85.83 27.52
C ASN A 418 -54.76 86.45 28.49
N PRO A 419 -54.05 87.53 28.11
CA PRO A 419 -53.07 88.18 28.98
C PRO A 419 -53.64 88.92 30.20
N MET A 420 -54.97 89.03 30.34
CA MET A 420 -55.61 89.80 31.41
C MET A 420 -55.98 89.01 32.69
N TYR A 421 -55.64 87.72 32.79
CA TYR A 421 -55.91 86.94 34.01
C TYR A 421 -54.62 86.56 34.74
N ALA A 422 -53.99 87.58 35.33
CA ALA A 422 -53.16 87.43 36.52
C ALA A 422 -54.06 87.75 37.72
N GLY A 423 -54.56 86.73 38.42
CA GLY A 423 -55.40 86.95 39.60
C GLY A 423 -56.03 85.67 40.17
N GLN A 424 -55.39 85.21 41.25
CA GLN A 424 -55.75 84.16 42.23
C GLN A 424 -55.50 82.70 41.86
#